data_AF-A0A3N2FN26-F1
#
_entry.id   AF-A0A3N2FN26-F1
#
_cell.length_a   1.000
_cell.length_b   1.000
_cell.length_c   1.000
_cell.angle_alpha   90.00
_cell.angle_beta   90.00
_cell.angle_gamma   90.00
#
_symmetry.space_group_name_H-M   'P 1'
#
loop_
_entity.id
_entity.type
_entity.pdbx_description
1 polymer ?
#
loop_
_entity_poly.entity_id
_entity_poly.type
_entity_poly.pdbx_seq_one_letter_code
_entity_poly.pdbx_strand_id
1 'polypeptide(L)'
;MLLVAVLAGAPTAAAGPLPVVHAGEPVAAAAVGAAAIGGPARGVDDFRFTRYAVDYDLGRDAEGRSTLTTVETFVAEFPENQNRGMQRAIPLQYQGYPTGVDLVSVTDETGRARPVDTETEDAILLVTSAADGFVSGSQTYVFTYTQHDVTLPGSGTRSGEDEFYWDANGTQWRQPFDRYDVRIRLTGGLAEAATGTAACYRGAAGSTDGCSIGRDGAVVTASGTDLAAYENVTVAVGFAPGTFTPRDDGYFASGWAWVQLASMLVLLGVLVAAIRRRATVLRDAPGRPTVIAEYEPPAQGLFLSAALRGRSSRAPAAALLDAAVRGLVRVEEKDSGRKPGFLLRVLDPATAAPRRAGRPRVVPPVDREFFDIAFGVSPSPGTVRDLSGKDKEFGKAVSSFQTVMSARVVEEGLRRSGTVRGSVLLVVLAVVAVVGVVLSGALLLGAALGGALPIVLLLSALVVGALVCVLLAKVPLTAAGAELRDHLKGLELYLRLAEADRFAMLQSPRGADRRSVGPVEVVEVTERLLPWAVLLGLEKEWSAALATAYEQTGESPVWYSGTTGFHAAAFAGSISSFSSSASSFVGSSSSSSSGGAGGGGSSGGGGGGGGGGGV
;
A
#
# COMPACT_ATOMS: atom_id res chain seq x y z
N MET A 1 -7.41 3.64 45.28
CA MET A 1 -6.86 3.45 46.63
C MET A 1 -5.81 2.35 46.55
N LEU A 2 -4.58 2.70 46.95
CA LEU A 2 -3.45 1.90 47.43
C LEU A 2 -3.07 0.60 46.67
N LEU A 3 -1.96 0.52 45.91
CA LEU A 3 -0.52 0.66 46.24
C LEU A 3 0.00 -0.49 47.13
N VAL A 4 0.95 -1.29 46.62
CA VAL A 4 2.19 -1.73 47.29
C VAL A 4 3.11 -2.38 46.23
N ALA A 5 4.36 -1.91 46.22
CA ALA A 5 5.49 -2.42 45.45
C ALA A 5 6.29 -3.43 46.30
N VAL A 6 6.90 -4.44 45.66
CA VAL A 6 8.08 -5.15 46.20
C VAL A 6 9.03 -5.51 45.05
N LEU A 7 10.30 -5.19 45.29
CA LEU A 7 11.50 -5.38 44.47
C LEU A 7 12.10 -6.80 44.60
N ALA A 8 12.97 -7.11 43.64
CA ALA A 8 14.16 -7.99 43.69
C ALA A 8 14.02 -9.46 43.26
N GLY A 9 14.89 -9.85 42.31
CA GLY A 9 15.17 -11.24 41.95
C GLY A 9 15.77 -11.41 40.56
N ALA A 10 17.03 -11.02 40.36
CA ALA A 10 17.81 -11.39 39.18
C ALA A 10 18.40 -12.81 39.35
N PRO A 11 18.39 -13.68 38.32
CA PRO A 11 19.29 -14.82 38.27
C PRO A 11 20.40 -14.59 37.23
N THR A 12 21.62 -14.81 37.68
CA THR A 12 22.85 -14.97 36.91
C THR A 12 22.72 -16.15 35.95
N ALA A 13 22.83 -15.92 34.64
CA ALA A 13 22.95 -16.97 33.63
C ALA A 13 24.43 -17.20 33.29
N ALA A 14 24.87 -18.43 33.54
CA ALA A 14 26.22 -18.92 33.28
C ALA A 14 26.54 -19.01 31.78
N ALA A 15 27.78 -18.67 31.44
CA ALA A 15 28.35 -18.85 30.11
C ALA A 15 28.55 -20.35 29.80
N GLY A 16 27.95 -20.82 28.70
CA GLY A 16 28.24 -22.11 28.07
C GLY A 16 29.13 -21.93 26.83
N PRO A 17 29.96 -22.92 26.46
CA PRO A 17 31.01 -22.77 25.45
C PRO A 17 30.46 -22.83 24.01
N LEU A 18 31.09 -22.05 23.14
CA LEU A 18 30.85 -22.02 21.69
C LEU A 18 31.35 -23.30 21.00
N PRO A 19 30.67 -23.80 19.95
CA PRO A 19 31.13 -24.96 19.20
C PRO A 19 32.27 -24.60 18.23
N VAL A 20 33.30 -25.44 18.25
CA VAL A 20 34.45 -25.43 17.33
C VAL A 20 34.01 -25.95 15.96
N VAL A 21 34.07 -25.09 14.93
CA VAL A 21 33.90 -25.50 13.54
C VAL A 21 35.24 -26.04 13.02
N HIS A 22 35.22 -27.27 12.52
CA HIS A 22 36.36 -27.97 11.93
C HIS A 22 36.82 -27.33 10.62
N ALA A 23 38.14 -27.18 10.46
CA ALA A 23 38.79 -26.85 9.21
C ALA A 23 38.75 -28.06 8.26
N GLY A 24 38.18 -27.88 7.06
CA GLY A 24 38.28 -28.82 5.95
C GLY A 24 39.51 -28.54 5.07
N GLU A 25 40.16 -29.61 4.64
CA GLU A 25 41.39 -29.66 3.83
C GLU A 25 41.29 -29.01 2.44
N PRO A 26 42.42 -28.62 1.82
CA PRO A 26 42.45 -27.91 0.54
C PRO A 26 42.26 -28.86 -0.65
N VAL A 27 41.33 -28.54 -1.55
CA VAL A 27 41.18 -29.22 -2.84
C VAL A 27 42.13 -28.58 -3.85
N ALA A 28 42.92 -29.43 -4.50
CA ALA A 28 43.97 -29.10 -5.47
C ALA A 28 43.50 -28.22 -6.63
N ALA A 29 44.31 -27.21 -6.96
CA ALA A 29 44.17 -26.36 -8.12
C ALA A 29 44.45 -27.13 -9.42
N ALA A 30 43.46 -27.21 -10.31
CA ALA A 30 43.65 -27.59 -11.70
C ALA A 30 44.14 -26.36 -12.48
N ALA A 31 45.37 -26.43 -12.99
CA ALA A 31 45.92 -25.44 -13.90
C ALA A 31 45.19 -25.49 -15.24
N VAL A 32 44.45 -24.42 -15.56
CA VAL A 32 43.96 -24.15 -16.93
C VAL A 32 44.96 -23.21 -17.58
N GLY A 33 45.50 -23.64 -18.72
CA GLY A 33 46.56 -22.98 -19.46
C GLY A 33 46.23 -21.55 -19.85
N ALA A 34 47.25 -20.70 -19.73
CA ALA A 34 47.27 -19.35 -20.26
C ALA A 34 47.09 -19.37 -21.78
N ALA A 35 45.88 -19.07 -22.24
CA ALA A 35 45.70 -18.41 -23.52
C ALA A 35 46.00 -16.92 -23.28
N ALA A 36 46.93 -16.36 -24.03
CA ALA A 36 47.24 -14.93 -24.00
C ALA A 36 45.99 -14.14 -24.41
N ILE A 37 45.26 -13.64 -23.41
CA ILE A 37 44.18 -12.68 -23.59
C ILE A 37 44.85 -11.30 -23.65
N GLY A 38 44.50 -10.51 -24.66
CA GLY A 38 44.99 -9.14 -24.84
C GLY A 38 44.84 -8.31 -23.56
N GLY A 39 45.67 -7.27 -23.44
CA GLY A 39 45.74 -6.39 -22.26
C GLY A 39 44.37 -5.88 -21.78
N PRO A 40 44.28 -5.42 -20.52
CA PRO A 40 43.01 -5.04 -19.90
C PRO A 40 42.25 -4.09 -20.83
N ALA A 41 40.98 -4.42 -21.12
CA ALA A 41 40.09 -3.51 -21.80
C ALA A 41 40.04 -2.22 -20.99
N ARG A 42 40.54 -1.11 -21.56
CA ARG A 42 40.58 0.16 -20.84
C ARG A 42 39.15 0.61 -20.58
N GLY A 43 38.78 0.74 -19.31
CA GLY A 43 37.52 1.36 -18.91
C GLY A 43 37.55 2.85 -19.24
N VAL A 44 36.38 3.48 -19.38
CA VAL A 44 36.28 4.94 -19.55
C VAL A 44 36.89 5.71 -18.37
N ASP A 45 37.07 5.04 -17.24
CA ASP A 45 37.71 5.59 -16.05
C ASP A 45 39.24 5.47 -16.02
N ASP A 46 39.86 4.80 -17.00
CA ASP A 46 41.31 4.53 -17.01
C ASP A 46 42.10 5.74 -17.53
N PHE A 47 42.09 6.83 -16.77
CA PHE A 47 42.88 8.04 -17.01
C PHE A 47 43.29 8.67 -15.66
N ARG A 48 44.06 9.75 -15.71
CA ARG A 48 44.44 10.52 -14.51
C ARG A 48 44.20 12.00 -14.71
N PHE A 49 44.08 12.72 -13.60
CA PHE A 49 44.09 14.17 -13.61
C PHE A 49 45.49 14.68 -13.27
N THR A 50 46.08 15.47 -14.16
CA THR A 50 47.38 16.12 -13.89
C THR A 50 47.23 17.27 -12.90
N ARG A 51 46.03 17.85 -12.83
CA ARG A 51 45.71 18.92 -11.88
C ARG A 51 44.22 18.94 -11.55
N TYR A 52 43.93 19.11 -10.27
CA TYR A 52 42.65 19.60 -9.77
C TYR A 52 42.87 20.93 -9.04
N ALA A 53 42.02 21.91 -9.29
CA ALA A 53 42.02 23.14 -8.54
C ALA A 53 40.61 23.61 -8.27
N VAL A 54 40.37 24.17 -7.09
CA VAL A 54 39.07 24.73 -6.74
C VAL A 54 39.21 26.09 -6.07
N ASP A 55 38.42 27.03 -6.56
CA ASP A 55 38.28 28.37 -6.04
C ASP A 55 36.87 28.50 -5.44
N TYR A 56 36.82 28.75 -4.13
CA TYR A 56 35.61 28.97 -3.36
C TYR A 56 35.49 30.45 -2.99
N ASP A 57 34.42 31.11 -3.42
CA ASP A 57 34.03 32.42 -2.92
C ASP A 57 32.97 32.25 -1.85
N LEU A 58 33.41 32.20 -0.59
CA LEU A 58 32.52 32.10 0.57
C LEU A 58 32.05 33.50 0.95
N GLY A 59 30.74 33.68 1.08
CA GLY A 59 30.10 34.94 1.38
C GLY A 59 28.84 34.79 2.24
N ARG A 60 28.08 35.88 2.33
CA ARG A 60 26.77 35.94 2.99
C ARG A 60 25.75 36.65 2.10
N ASP A 61 24.50 36.19 2.13
CA ASP A 61 23.37 36.91 1.53
C ASP A 61 22.88 38.07 2.42
N ALA A 62 21.82 38.76 1.99
CA ALA A 62 21.26 39.91 2.72
C ALA A 62 20.67 39.50 4.08
N GLU A 63 20.28 38.24 4.23
CA GLU A 63 19.76 37.63 5.44
C GLU A 63 20.86 37.05 6.34
N GLY A 64 22.13 37.13 5.91
CA GLY A 64 23.30 36.65 6.66
C GLY A 64 23.57 35.15 6.51
N ARG A 65 22.87 34.43 5.63
CA ARG A 65 23.11 33.01 5.35
C ARG A 65 24.34 32.85 4.48
N SER A 66 25.09 31.77 4.67
CA SER A 66 26.28 31.49 3.86
C SER A 66 25.94 31.26 2.39
N THR A 67 26.72 31.87 1.49
CA THR A 67 26.68 31.64 0.05
C THR A 67 28.06 31.18 -0.43
N LEU A 68 28.09 30.35 -1.47
CA LEU A 68 29.32 29.81 -2.04
C LEU A 68 29.22 29.86 -3.56
N THR A 69 30.19 30.51 -4.20
CA THR A 69 30.46 30.29 -5.63
C THR A 69 31.66 29.37 -5.74
N THR A 70 31.48 28.25 -6.43
CA THR A 70 32.52 27.24 -6.61
C THR A 70 32.97 27.25 -8.07
N VAL A 71 34.27 27.36 -8.29
CA VAL A 71 34.92 27.19 -9.59
C VAL A 71 35.91 26.03 -9.50
N GLU A 72 35.54 24.88 -10.04
CA GLU A 72 36.39 23.68 -10.09
C GLU A 72 37.05 23.54 -11.45
N THR A 73 38.36 23.40 -11.49
CA THR A 73 39.17 23.17 -12.69
C THR A 73 39.78 21.78 -12.64
N PHE A 74 39.46 20.95 -13.63
CA PHE A 74 40.00 19.61 -13.84
C PHE A 74 40.85 19.59 -15.11
N VAL A 75 42.08 19.09 -15.02
CA VAL A 75 42.95 18.84 -16.18
C VAL A 75 43.12 17.33 -16.35
N ALA A 76 42.31 16.74 -17.24
CA ALA A 76 42.30 15.30 -17.51
C ALA A 76 43.32 14.95 -18.59
N GLU A 77 44.05 13.84 -18.42
CA GLU A 77 44.95 13.30 -19.43
C GLU A 77 44.33 12.05 -20.07
N PHE A 78 43.62 12.22 -21.19
CA PHE A 78 42.86 11.13 -21.81
C PHE A 78 43.70 10.28 -22.77
N PRO A 79 43.61 8.93 -22.68
CA PRO A 79 44.15 8.04 -23.69
C PRO A 79 43.48 8.21 -25.06
N GLU A 80 44.18 7.84 -26.13
CA GLU A 80 43.60 7.84 -27.47
C GLU A 80 42.38 6.91 -27.57
N ASN A 81 41.32 7.40 -28.21
CA ASN A 81 40.10 6.64 -28.55
C ASN A 81 39.37 6.02 -27.34
N GLN A 82 39.45 6.64 -26.16
CA GLN A 82 38.81 6.14 -24.94
C GLN A 82 37.66 7.03 -24.45
N ASN A 83 37.91 8.33 -24.31
CA ASN A 83 36.99 9.26 -23.68
C ASN A 83 36.46 10.30 -24.68
N ARG A 84 35.20 10.69 -24.53
CA ARG A 84 34.57 11.85 -25.18
C ARG A 84 34.57 13.07 -24.27
N GLY A 85 34.71 12.84 -22.96
CA GLY A 85 34.94 13.89 -21.98
C GLY A 85 34.86 13.38 -20.55
N MET A 86 34.30 14.19 -19.65
CA MET A 86 34.15 13.82 -18.24
C MET A 86 32.75 14.13 -17.71
N GLN A 87 32.39 13.43 -16.63
CA GLN A 87 31.22 13.67 -15.82
C GLN A 87 31.65 14.10 -14.41
N ARG A 88 30.95 15.09 -13.86
CA ARG A 88 31.11 15.61 -12.51
C ARG A 88 29.84 15.40 -11.71
N ALA A 89 29.91 14.70 -10.59
CA ALA A 89 28.79 14.51 -9.67
C ALA A 89 28.85 15.54 -8.53
N ILE A 90 27.85 16.40 -8.40
CA ILE A 90 27.79 17.47 -7.38
C ILE A 90 26.68 17.13 -6.37
N PRO A 91 27.00 16.96 -5.07
CA PRO A 91 25.99 16.73 -4.04
C PRO A 91 25.02 17.91 -3.93
N LEU A 92 23.71 17.64 -3.88
CA LEU A 92 22.66 18.65 -3.76
C LEU A 92 22.30 18.98 -2.31
N GLN A 93 22.82 18.21 -1.35
CA GLN A 93 22.48 18.30 0.06
C GLN A 93 23.73 18.33 0.95
N TYR A 94 23.60 19.02 2.08
CA TYR A 94 24.57 19.04 3.17
C TYR A 94 23.83 18.85 4.50
N GLN A 95 24.32 17.97 5.38
CA GLN A 95 23.67 17.65 6.67
C GLN A 95 22.17 17.31 6.57
N GLY A 96 21.73 16.73 5.45
CA GLY A 96 20.34 16.32 5.23
C GLY A 96 19.40 17.43 4.77
N TYR A 97 19.90 18.63 4.45
CA TYR A 97 19.12 19.70 3.83
C TYR A 97 19.71 20.11 2.46
N PRO A 98 18.89 20.62 1.52
CA PRO A 98 19.35 21.04 0.20
C PRO A 98 20.18 22.33 0.24
N THR A 99 21.28 22.39 -0.52
CA THR A 99 22.16 23.56 -0.62
C THR A 99 21.87 24.47 -1.82
N GLY A 100 20.78 24.19 -2.55
CA GLY A 100 20.34 24.99 -3.70
C GLY A 100 21.40 25.13 -4.81
N VAL A 101 22.03 24.03 -5.22
CA VAL A 101 23.03 24.04 -6.30
C VAL A 101 22.41 24.61 -7.58
N ASP A 102 23.05 25.64 -8.12
CA ASP A 102 22.71 26.22 -9.43
C ASP A 102 23.94 26.22 -10.33
N LEU A 103 23.88 25.47 -11.43
CA LEU A 103 24.98 25.34 -12.39
C LEU A 103 25.04 26.59 -13.28
N VAL A 104 26.13 27.33 -13.18
CA VAL A 104 26.32 28.59 -13.93
C VAL A 104 26.93 28.33 -15.31
N SER A 105 28.03 27.59 -15.38
CA SER A 105 28.68 27.29 -16.66
C SER A 105 29.67 26.13 -16.59
N VAL A 106 29.98 25.55 -17.77
CA VAL A 106 31.13 24.66 -17.98
C VAL A 106 31.95 25.17 -19.15
N THR A 107 33.24 25.43 -18.91
CA THR A 107 34.16 26.04 -19.90
C THR A 107 35.49 25.31 -20.01
N ASP A 108 36.30 25.63 -21.01
CA ASP A 108 37.71 25.24 -21.13
C ASP A 108 38.65 26.26 -20.46
N GLU A 109 39.97 26.04 -20.53
CA GLU A 109 40.97 26.95 -19.94
C GLU A 109 40.99 28.36 -20.55
N THR A 110 40.40 28.54 -21.74
CA THR A 110 40.30 29.83 -22.43
C THR A 110 38.96 30.53 -22.19
N GLY A 111 38.07 29.91 -21.40
CA GLY A 111 36.73 30.40 -21.12
C GLY A 111 35.72 30.11 -22.23
N ARG A 112 36.02 29.24 -23.19
CA ARG A 112 35.03 28.82 -24.20
C ARG A 112 34.08 27.80 -23.58
N ALA A 113 32.78 27.98 -23.82
CA ALA A 113 31.75 27.06 -23.35
C ALA A 113 31.94 25.66 -23.94
N ARG A 114 31.78 24.63 -23.10
CA ARG A 114 31.72 23.23 -23.52
C ARG A 114 30.26 22.74 -23.56
N PRO A 115 29.93 21.69 -24.34
CA PRO A 115 28.63 21.04 -24.26
C PRO A 115 28.37 20.53 -22.84
N VAL A 116 27.12 20.64 -22.40
CA VAL A 116 26.68 20.23 -21.05
C VAL A 116 25.37 19.48 -21.17
N ASP A 117 25.32 18.34 -20.49
CA ASP A 117 24.10 17.59 -20.20
C ASP A 117 24.01 17.38 -18.68
N THR A 118 22.82 17.52 -18.11
CA THR A 118 22.61 17.44 -16.66
C THR A 118 21.52 16.44 -16.31
N GLU A 119 21.83 15.57 -15.35
CA GLU A 119 20.88 14.60 -14.79
C GLU A 119 20.88 14.73 -13.26
N THR A 120 19.74 14.46 -12.61
CA THR A 120 19.65 14.45 -11.15
C THR A 120 19.19 13.08 -10.68
N GLU A 121 20.04 12.41 -9.90
CA GLU A 121 19.80 11.09 -9.33
C GLU A 121 20.28 11.07 -7.88
N ASP A 122 19.49 10.48 -6.97
CA ASP A 122 19.86 10.28 -5.55
C ASP A 122 20.49 11.51 -4.84
N ALA A 123 19.87 12.69 -5.03
CA ALA A 123 20.35 13.97 -4.48
C ALA A 123 21.76 14.39 -4.96
N ILE A 124 22.14 13.96 -6.16
CA ILE A 124 23.37 14.34 -6.86
C ILE A 124 22.98 14.93 -8.22
N LEU A 125 23.62 16.05 -8.57
CA LEU A 125 23.59 16.62 -9.91
C LEU A 125 24.77 16.08 -10.71
N LEU A 126 24.50 15.22 -11.70
CA LEU A 126 25.47 14.76 -12.67
C LEU A 126 25.59 15.79 -13.79
N VAL A 127 26.77 16.35 -13.98
CA VAL A 127 27.10 17.29 -15.05
C VAL A 127 28.05 16.61 -16.01
N THR A 128 27.55 16.24 -17.18
CA THR A 128 28.34 15.59 -18.24
C THR A 128 28.79 16.62 -19.26
N SER A 129 30.10 16.69 -19.52
CA SER A 129 30.65 17.52 -20.58
C SER A 129 31.46 16.67 -21.55
N ALA A 130 30.87 16.42 -22.73
CA ALA A 130 31.38 15.51 -23.73
C ALA A 130 31.37 16.15 -25.13
N ALA A 131 32.37 15.81 -25.95
CA ALA A 131 32.35 16.10 -27.38
C ALA A 131 31.56 15.04 -28.16
N ASP A 132 31.21 15.34 -29.41
CA ASP A 132 30.53 14.38 -30.30
C ASP A 132 31.40 13.14 -30.60
N GLY A 133 32.73 13.29 -30.56
CA GLY A 133 33.72 12.25 -30.79
C GLY A 133 34.72 12.10 -29.65
N PHE A 134 35.68 11.17 -29.81
CA PHE A 134 36.73 10.96 -28.82
C PHE A 134 37.70 12.15 -28.75
N VAL A 135 38.09 12.50 -27.54
CA VAL A 135 39.14 13.47 -27.21
C VAL A 135 40.34 12.72 -26.63
N SER A 136 41.53 13.31 -26.75
CA SER A 136 42.78 12.71 -26.25
C SER A 136 43.75 13.77 -25.77
N GLY A 137 44.73 13.35 -24.98
CA GLY A 137 45.69 14.23 -24.33
C GLY A 137 45.06 15.10 -23.25
N SER A 138 45.77 16.17 -22.89
CA SER A 138 45.33 17.12 -21.87
C SER A 138 44.06 17.86 -22.28
N GLN A 139 43.00 17.72 -21.49
CA GLN A 139 41.72 18.42 -21.64
C GLN A 139 41.34 19.13 -20.33
N THR A 140 41.01 20.42 -20.42
CA THR A 140 40.57 21.20 -19.25
C THR A 140 39.06 21.35 -19.21
N TYR A 141 38.50 21.18 -18.01
CA TYR A 141 37.08 21.40 -17.69
C TYR A 141 36.97 22.31 -16.48
N VAL A 142 36.27 23.43 -16.62
CA VAL A 142 36.03 24.41 -15.57
C VAL A 142 34.54 24.47 -15.27
N PHE A 143 34.13 23.93 -14.13
CA PHE A 143 32.74 23.94 -13.66
C PHE A 143 32.53 25.13 -12.72
N THR A 144 31.54 25.97 -13.00
CA THR A 144 31.12 27.06 -12.13
C THR A 144 29.70 26.83 -11.66
N TYR A 145 29.47 26.82 -10.36
CA TYR A 145 28.14 26.66 -9.76
C TYR A 145 28.04 27.44 -8.44
N THR A 146 26.80 27.71 -8.00
CA THR A 146 26.54 28.42 -6.74
C THR A 146 25.75 27.55 -5.76
N GLN A 147 25.93 27.80 -4.47
CA GLN A 147 25.26 27.12 -3.36
C GLN A 147 24.96 28.12 -2.22
N HIS A 148 24.05 27.73 -1.34
CA HIS A 148 23.77 28.41 -0.08
C HIS A 148 23.70 27.41 1.09
N ASP A 149 23.66 27.92 2.33
CA ASP A 149 23.62 27.14 3.57
C ASP A 149 24.80 26.14 3.72
N VAL A 150 25.99 26.52 3.23
CA VAL A 150 27.22 25.69 3.23
C VAL A 150 28.04 25.73 4.53
N THR A 151 27.49 26.27 5.62
CA THR A 151 28.19 26.43 6.91
C THR A 151 27.41 25.79 8.05
N LEU A 152 28.15 25.34 9.06
CA LEU A 152 27.59 24.78 10.29
C LEU A 152 27.55 25.85 11.37
N PRO A 153 26.43 26.03 12.10
CA PRO A 153 26.41 26.94 13.23
C PRO A 153 27.20 26.35 14.40
N GLY A 154 27.81 27.21 15.23
CA GLY A 154 28.62 26.79 16.36
C GLY A 154 27.91 25.93 17.41
N SER A 155 26.58 26.00 17.49
CA SER A 155 25.79 25.08 18.33
C SER A 155 25.85 23.62 17.88
N GLY A 156 26.20 23.36 16.61
CA GLY A 156 26.32 22.03 16.01
C GLY A 156 27.76 21.53 15.88
N THR A 157 28.77 22.34 16.20
CA THR A 157 30.19 21.98 16.06
C THR A 157 30.80 21.65 17.42
N ARG A 158 31.90 20.88 17.43
CA ARG A 158 32.62 20.56 18.68
C ARG A 158 33.45 21.74 19.19
N SER A 159 33.85 22.64 18.29
CA SER A 159 34.61 23.85 18.61
C SER A 159 33.74 24.94 19.23
N GLY A 160 32.42 24.88 19.04
CA GLY A 160 31.51 25.96 19.38
C GLY A 160 31.57 27.13 18.38
N GLU A 161 32.38 27.04 17.33
CA GLU A 161 32.57 28.04 16.27
C GLU A 161 31.65 27.75 15.09
N ASP A 162 31.20 28.79 14.39
CA ASP A 162 30.59 28.60 13.07
C ASP A 162 31.67 28.06 12.13
N GLU A 163 31.37 27.05 11.31
CA GLU A 163 32.40 26.30 10.57
C GLU A 163 32.02 26.12 9.09
N PHE A 164 32.92 26.51 8.20
CA PHE A 164 32.91 26.04 6.81
C PHE A 164 33.74 24.76 6.75
N TYR A 165 33.09 23.62 6.61
CA TYR A 165 33.72 22.29 6.55
C TYR A 165 33.35 21.64 5.23
N TRP A 166 34.31 21.53 4.31
CA TRP A 166 34.01 21.22 2.91
C TRP A 166 35.00 20.24 2.29
N ASP A 167 34.46 19.21 1.65
CA ASP A 167 35.22 18.30 0.81
C ASP A 167 35.41 18.93 -0.57
N ALA A 168 36.66 18.99 -1.03
CA ALA A 168 37.00 19.65 -2.28
C ALA A 168 36.60 18.78 -3.47
N ASN A 169 37.37 17.71 -3.70
CA ASN A 169 37.15 16.82 -4.84
C ASN A 169 36.06 15.77 -4.56
N GLY A 170 36.05 15.16 -3.37
CA GLY A 170 35.16 14.07 -2.99
C GLY A 170 35.80 12.69 -3.00
N THR A 171 35.17 11.70 -2.35
CA THR A 171 35.72 10.34 -2.17
C THR A 171 35.31 9.33 -3.24
N GLN A 172 34.54 9.77 -4.25
CA GLN A 172 33.96 8.88 -5.27
C GLN A 172 34.77 8.84 -6.58
N TRP A 173 35.87 9.59 -6.67
CA TRP A 173 36.74 9.59 -7.84
C TRP A 173 37.53 8.29 -7.96
N ARG A 174 37.48 7.67 -9.15
CA ARG A 174 38.28 6.46 -9.46
C ARG A 174 39.66 6.80 -10.00
N GLN A 175 39.83 8.03 -10.48
CA GLN A 175 41.06 8.55 -11.02
C GLN A 175 41.91 9.22 -9.92
N PRO A 176 43.24 9.06 -9.96
CA PRO A 176 44.14 9.82 -9.10
C PRO A 176 44.32 11.27 -9.62
N PHE A 177 44.76 12.15 -8.73
CA PHE A 177 45.15 13.52 -9.02
C PHE A 177 46.63 13.73 -8.67
N ASP A 178 47.45 14.09 -9.67
CA ASP A 178 48.88 14.34 -9.47
C ASP A 178 49.11 15.54 -8.54
N ARG A 179 48.25 16.56 -8.64
CA ARG A 179 48.29 17.78 -7.82
C ARG A 179 46.89 18.31 -7.53
N TYR A 180 46.69 18.83 -6.31
CA TYR A 180 45.50 19.60 -5.94
C TYR A 180 45.85 20.99 -5.40
N ASP A 181 45.03 21.99 -5.74
CA ASP A 181 45.09 23.35 -5.20
C ASP A 181 43.69 23.81 -4.75
N VAL A 182 43.49 24.07 -3.47
CA VAL A 182 42.25 24.60 -2.89
C VAL A 182 42.48 26.06 -2.47
N ARG A 183 41.61 26.97 -2.91
CA ARG A 183 41.62 28.38 -2.53
C ARG A 183 40.23 28.81 -2.06
N ILE A 184 40.16 29.37 -0.86
CA ILE A 184 38.92 29.91 -0.29
C ILE A 184 39.11 31.42 -0.12
N ARG A 185 38.31 32.21 -0.84
CA ARG A 185 38.24 33.67 -0.70
C ARG A 185 37.08 34.01 0.23
N LEU A 186 37.41 34.64 1.35
CA LEU A 186 36.47 35.12 2.35
C LEU A 186 35.97 36.50 1.94
N THR A 187 34.77 36.56 1.38
CA THR A 187 34.14 37.79 0.89
C THR A 187 33.21 38.41 1.96
N GLY A 188 32.69 39.63 1.73
CA GLY A 188 31.65 40.20 2.59
C GLY A 188 32.04 40.39 4.07
N GLY A 189 33.30 40.75 4.34
CA GLY A 189 33.83 40.97 5.70
C GLY A 189 34.12 39.70 6.49
N LEU A 190 33.97 38.51 5.90
CA LEU A 190 34.20 37.23 6.59
C LEU A 190 35.65 37.05 7.06
N ALA A 191 36.62 37.73 6.44
CA ALA A 191 38.00 37.70 6.89
C ALA A 191 38.17 38.21 8.34
N GLU A 192 37.40 39.21 8.76
CA GLU A 192 37.47 39.74 10.13
C GLU A 192 36.76 38.82 11.14
N ALA A 193 35.76 38.08 10.69
CA ALA A 193 34.99 37.15 11.51
C ALA A 193 35.67 35.77 11.69
N ALA A 194 36.63 35.42 10.83
CA ALA A 194 37.36 34.16 10.90
C ALA A 194 38.31 34.12 12.11
N THR A 195 38.15 33.14 12.99
CA THR A 195 38.87 33.04 14.28
C THR A 195 40.36 32.69 14.13
N GLY A 196 40.76 32.29 12.92
CA GLY A 196 42.13 31.84 12.62
C GLY A 196 42.31 30.32 12.73
N THR A 197 41.27 29.58 13.15
CA THR A 197 41.24 28.13 13.05
C THR A 197 41.05 27.72 11.58
N ALA A 198 42.01 26.96 11.08
CA ALA A 198 41.92 26.34 9.76
C ALA A 198 42.57 24.96 9.82
N ALA A 199 41.92 23.96 9.21
CA ALA A 199 42.44 22.61 9.12
C ALA A 199 42.30 22.07 7.70
N CYS A 200 43.22 21.18 7.33
CA CYS A 200 43.20 20.47 6.06
C CYS A 200 43.47 19.00 6.35
N TYR A 201 42.59 18.14 5.85
CA TYR A 201 42.73 16.68 5.92
C TYR A 201 42.77 16.09 4.52
N ARG A 202 43.53 15.00 4.34
CA ARG A 202 43.61 14.28 3.08
C ARG A 202 43.54 12.77 3.26
N GLY A 203 43.12 12.07 2.21
CA GLY A 203 43.09 10.61 2.15
C GLY A 203 41.68 10.05 1.96
N ALA A 204 41.52 8.73 2.14
CA ALA A 204 40.22 8.07 2.03
C ALA A 204 39.22 8.57 3.10
N ALA A 205 37.93 8.29 2.90
CA ALA A 205 36.88 8.61 3.86
C ALA A 205 37.24 8.18 5.30
N GLY A 206 37.21 9.13 6.23
CA GLY A 206 37.55 8.93 7.65
C GLY A 206 39.04 9.10 7.99
N SER A 207 39.90 9.40 7.00
CA SER A 207 41.30 9.77 7.25
C SER A 207 41.40 11.02 8.11
N THR A 208 42.41 11.03 8.99
CA THR A 208 42.78 12.20 9.81
C THR A 208 44.14 12.77 9.42
N ASP A 209 44.72 12.32 8.32
CA ASP A 209 46.03 12.78 7.86
C ASP A 209 45.94 14.24 7.43
N GLY A 210 46.83 15.08 7.97
CA GLY A 210 46.84 16.51 7.68
C GLY A 210 47.42 16.85 6.30
N CYS A 211 47.08 18.04 5.79
CA CYS A 211 47.73 18.66 4.63
C CYS A 211 48.14 20.11 4.91
N SER A 212 49.02 20.66 4.06
CA SER A 212 49.44 22.05 4.19
C SER A 212 48.28 23.00 3.93
N ILE A 213 48.02 23.86 4.92
CA ILE A 213 47.03 24.94 4.86
C ILE A 213 47.66 26.23 5.38
N GLY A 214 47.35 27.34 4.72
CA GLY A 214 47.82 28.67 5.06
C GLY A 214 46.72 29.70 4.87
N ARG A 215 46.88 30.85 5.53
CA ARG A 215 45.98 31.99 5.40
C ARG A 215 46.77 33.26 5.15
N ASP A 216 46.40 33.98 4.10
CA ASP A 216 46.91 35.32 3.77
C ASP A 216 45.74 36.30 3.66
N GLY A 217 45.54 37.10 4.71
CA GLY A 217 44.43 38.03 4.83
C GLY A 217 43.05 37.35 4.70
N ALA A 218 42.39 37.60 3.57
CA ALA A 218 41.06 37.08 3.24
C ALA A 218 41.10 35.77 2.43
N VAL A 219 42.29 35.21 2.16
CA VAL A 219 42.44 34.01 1.34
C VAL A 219 43.02 32.87 2.18
N VAL A 220 42.34 31.73 2.22
CA VAL A 220 42.84 30.48 2.78
C VAL A 220 43.24 29.57 1.62
N THR A 221 44.43 28.99 1.68
CA THR A 221 44.95 28.10 0.64
C THR A 221 45.39 26.77 1.23
N ALA A 222 45.05 25.68 0.55
CA ALA A 222 45.57 24.36 0.83
C ALA A 222 46.04 23.71 -0.47
N SER A 223 47.13 22.96 -0.44
CA SER A 223 47.65 22.30 -1.64
C SER A 223 48.41 21.04 -1.28
N GLY A 224 48.64 20.19 -2.27
CA GLY A 224 49.40 18.96 -2.13
C GLY A 224 49.52 18.20 -3.44
N THR A 225 50.11 17.02 -3.36
CA THR A 225 50.41 16.14 -4.50
C THR A 225 50.02 14.71 -4.18
N ASP A 226 49.91 13.90 -5.23
CA ASP A 226 49.67 12.45 -5.19
C ASP A 226 48.42 12.07 -4.38
N LEU A 227 47.25 12.57 -4.80
CA LEU A 227 45.97 12.16 -4.25
C LEU A 227 45.49 10.90 -4.99
N ALA A 228 45.46 9.75 -4.31
CA ALA A 228 45.12 8.48 -4.93
C ALA A 228 43.62 8.37 -5.25
N ALA A 229 43.26 7.32 -5.99
CA ALA A 229 41.86 7.00 -6.24
C ALA A 229 41.09 6.83 -4.92
N TYR A 230 39.87 7.34 -4.87
CA TYR A 230 38.97 7.38 -3.71
C TYR A 230 39.44 8.23 -2.52
N GLU A 231 40.53 9.00 -2.69
CA GLU A 231 40.99 9.96 -1.69
C GLU A 231 40.40 11.35 -1.94
N ASN A 232 40.22 12.09 -0.85
CA ASN A 232 39.64 13.42 -0.82
C ASN A 232 40.56 14.39 -0.08
N VAL A 233 40.36 15.68 -0.32
CA VAL A 233 40.90 16.76 0.49
C VAL A 233 39.74 17.51 1.13
N THR A 234 39.74 17.59 2.46
CA THR A 234 38.75 18.33 3.25
C THR A 234 39.41 19.56 3.85
N VAL A 235 38.76 20.72 3.70
CA VAL A 235 39.18 21.97 4.32
C VAL A 235 38.14 22.43 5.33
N ALA A 236 38.62 22.91 6.48
CA ALA A 236 37.79 23.47 7.53
C ALA A 236 38.28 24.87 7.90
N VAL A 237 37.36 25.83 8.03
CA VAL A 237 37.65 27.21 8.47
C VAL A 237 36.63 27.60 9.54
N GLY A 238 37.11 28.03 10.70
CA GLY A 238 36.26 28.48 11.80
C GLY A 238 36.04 29.99 11.82
N PHE A 239 34.86 30.37 12.30
CA PHE A 239 34.36 31.73 12.43
C PHE A 239 33.72 31.95 13.80
N ALA A 240 33.70 33.22 14.23
CA ALA A 240 33.04 33.58 15.48
C ALA A 240 31.57 33.12 15.47
N PRO A 241 31.01 32.62 16.58
CA PRO A 241 29.63 32.15 16.62
C PRO A 241 28.64 33.25 16.22
N GLY A 242 27.66 32.92 15.36
CA GLY A 242 26.69 33.89 14.85
C GLY A 242 27.21 34.74 13.69
N THR A 243 28.29 34.32 13.05
CA THR A 243 28.77 34.91 11.79
C THR A 243 27.79 34.61 10.66
N PHE A 244 27.18 33.42 10.66
CA PHE A 244 26.18 32.99 9.68
C PHE A 244 24.82 32.81 10.33
N THR A 245 23.77 33.27 9.66
CA THR A 245 22.39 32.96 10.03
C THR A 245 22.12 31.49 9.71
N PRO A 246 21.74 30.65 10.71
CA PRO A 246 21.40 29.27 10.45
C PRO A 246 20.17 29.16 9.54
N ARG A 247 20.10 28.06 8.79
CA ARG A 247 18.90 27.71 8.02
C ARG A 247 17.70 27.55 8.96
N ASP A 248 16.56 28.16 8.61
CA ASP A 248 15.30 27.95 9.32
C ASP A 248 14.61 26.69 8.82
N ASP A 249 14.83 25.59 9.53
CA ASP A 249 14.16 24.30 9.28
C ASP A 249 12.79 24.20 9.98
N GLY A 250 12.31 25.30 10.56
CA GLY A 250 11.02 25.38 11.23
C GLY A 250 9.87 25.03 10.29
N TYR A 251 8.83 24.39 10.84
CA TYR A 251 7.65 24.04 10.05
C TYR A 251 7.03 25.27 9.38
N PHE A 252 7.03 26.42 10.05
CA PHE A 252 6.46 27.67 9.54
C PHE A 252 7.41 28.49 8.66
N ALA A 253 8.62 28.00 8.38
CA ALA A 253 9.58 28.65 7.49
C ALA A 253 9.08 28.73 6.03
N SER A 254 8.05 27.95 5.68
CA SER A 254 7.45 27.93 4.36
C SER A 254 5.95 28.20 4.37
N GLY A 255 5.45 28.90 3.34
CA GLY A 255 4.01 29.08 3.11
C GLY A 255 3.24 27.76 2.95
N TRP A 256 3.92 26.68 2.56
CA TRP A 256 3.31 25.34 2.46
C TRP A 256 2.76 24.82 3.80
N ALA A 257 3.33 25.26 4.92
CA ALA A 257 2.83 24.95 6.25
C ALA A 257 1.38 25.40 6.44
N TRP A 258 1.08 26.63 6.02
CA TRP A 258 -0.26 27.20 6.10
C TRP A 258 -1.23 26.47 5.16
N VAL A 259 -0.77 26.05 3.98
CA VAL A 259 -1.57 25.24 3.06
C VAL A 259 -1.90 23.88 3.68
N GLN A 260 -0.93 23.23 4.33
CA GLN A 260 -1.14 21.93 4.99
C GLN A 260 -2.13 22.05 6.16
N LEU A 261 -1.97 23.07 7.01
CA LEU A 261 -2.86 23.33 8.15
C LEU A 261 -4.28 23.72 7.70
N ALA A 262 -4.42 24.58 6.69
CA ALA A 262 -5.71 24.96 6.14
C ALA A 262 -6.44 23.75 5.53
N SER A 263 -5.72 22.92 4.77
CA SER A 263 -6.26 21.69 4.18
C SER A 263 -6.71 20.70 5.27
N MET A 264 -5.91 20.55 6.33
CA MET A 264 -6.27 19.71 7.48
C MET A 264 -7.52 20.25 8.21
N LEU A 265 -7.63 21.56 8.39
CA LEU A 265 -8.79 22.19 9.00
C LEU A 265 -10.06 21.99 8.16
N VAL A 266 -9.97 22.11 6.84
CA VAL A 266 -11.07 21.77 5.91
C VAL A 266 -11.47 20.30 6.08
N LEU A 267 -10.50 19.38 6.13
CA LEU A 267 -10.76 17.95 6.31
C LEU A 267 -11.48 17.65 7.64
N LEU A 268 -11.08 18.30 8.74
CA LEU A 268 -11.76 18.19 10.03
C LEU A 268 -13.18 18.77 9.99
N GLY A 269 -13.38 19.89 9.30
CA GLY A 269 -14.72 20.45 9.04
C GLY A 269 -15.61 19.49 8.27
N VAL A 270 -15.07 18.83 7.24
CA VAL A 270 -15.77 17.79 6.47
C VAL A 270 -16.09 16.56 7.35
N LEU A 271 -15.19 16.17 8.25
CA LEU A 271 -15.46 15.10 9.22
C LEU A 271 -16.66 15.43 10.11
N VAL A 272 -16.71 16.64 10.69
CA VAL A 272 -17.85 17.09 11.51
C VAL A 272 -19.13 17.09 10.68
N ALA A 273 -19.09 17.58 9.44
CA ALA A 273 -20.23 17.55 8.53
C ALA A 273 -20.68 16.12 8.20
N ALA A 274 -19.74 15.19 8.01
CA ALA A 274 -20.01 13.77 7.78
C ALA A 274 -20.65 13.09 9.00
N ILE A 275 -20.15 13.36 10.21
CA ILE A 275 -20.74 12.87 11.48
C ILE A 275 -22.17 13.41 11.63
N ARG A 276 -22.38 14.73 11.44
CA ARG A 276 -23.71 15.34 11.50
C ARG A 276 -24.66 14.73 10.48
N ARG A 277 -24.20 14.56 9.23
CA ARG A 277 -25.00 13.94 8.15
C ARG A 277 -25.32 12.48 8.47
N ARG A 278 -24.39 11.74 9.07
CA ARG A 278 -24.59 10.36 9.53
C ARG A 278 -25.64 10.26 10.63
N ALA A 279 -25.63 11.19 11.58
CA ALA A 279 -26.57 11.22 12.69
C ALA A 279 -27.99 11.69 12.30
N THR A 280 -28.10 12.51 11.24
CA THR A 280 -29.37 13.15 10.85
C THR A 280 -29.98 12.56 9.58
N VAL A 281 -29.29 12.66 8.44
CA VAL A 281 -29.82 12.31 7.10
C VAL A 281 -29.64 10.83 6.78
N LEU A 282 -28.49 10.25 7.14
CA LEU A 282 -28.12 8.86 6.84
C LEU A 282 -28.46 7.90 7.99
N ARG A 283 -29.30 8.32 8.93
CA ARG A 283 -29.82 7.46 9.98
C ARG A 283 -30.94 6.58 9.41
N ASP A 284 -30.86 5.28 9.70
CA ASP A 284 -31.92 4.34 9.35
C ASP A 284 -33.23 4.71 10.05
N ALA A 285 -34.37 4.41 9.42
CA ALA A 285 -35.65 4.49 10.11
C ALA A 285 -35.64 3.60 11.38
N PRO A 286 -36.30 4.05 12.46
CA PRO A 286 -36.48 3.21 13.64
C PRO A 286 -37.26 1.95 13.26
N GLY A 287 -36.82 0.83 13.81
CA GLY A 287 -37.41 -0.48 13.58
C GLY A 287 -38.49 -0.83 14.62
N ARG A 288 -38.83 -2.12 14.71
CA ARG A 288 -39.69 -2.65 15.78
C ARG A 288 -38.96 -2.50 17.14
N PRO A 289 -39.66 -2.13 18.23
CA PRO A 289 -39.02 -1.96 19.55
C PRO A 289 -38.49 -3.29 20.11
N THR A 290 -39.15 -4.40 19.77
CA THR A 290 -38.74 -5.76 20.15
C THR A 290 -38.78 -6.64 18.90
N VAL A 291 -37.74 -7.46 18.71
CA VAL A 291 -37.67 -8.46 17.64
C VAL A 291 -38.27 -9.77 18.18
N ILE A 292 -39.34 -10.25 17.54
CA ILE A 292 -39.97 -11.55 17.84
C ILE A 292 -39.43 -12.63 16.88
N ALA A 293 -39.52 -13.89 17.28
CA ALA A 293 -39.15 -15.00 16.40
C ALA A 293 -40.17 -15.14 15.26
N GLU A 294 -39.68 -15.10 14.01
CA GLU A 294 -40.49 -15.18 12.80
C GLU A 294 -40.21 -16.52 12.11
N TYR A 295 -41.24 -17.32 11.83
CA TYR A 295 -41.09 -18.62 11.17
C TYR A 295 -41.34 -18.55 9.65
N GLU A 296 -41.91 -17.45 9.18
CA GLU A 296 -42.31 -17.27 7.77
C GLU A 296 -41.23 -16.49 7.01
N PRO A 297 -40.74 -17.00 5.86
CA PRO A 297 -39.88 -16.24 4.96
C PRO A 297 -40.51 -14.89 4.54
N PRO A 298 -39.72 -13.81 4.45
CA PRO A 298 -40.23 -12.53 3.96
C PRO A 298 -40.64 -12.61 2.48
N ALA A 299 -41.70 -11.90 2.11
CA ALA A 299 -42.26 -11.91 0.76
C ALA A 299 -41.29 -11.33 -0.31
N GLN A 300 -40.35 -10.48 0.11
CA GLN A 300 -39.38 -9.81 -0.77
C GLN A 300 -38.33 -10.76 -1.38
N GLY A 301 -38.23 -12.01 -0.89
CA GLY A 301 -37.33 -13.01 -1.45
C GLY A 301 -35.88 -12.89 -0.99
N LEU A 302 -35.06 -13.84 -1.45
CA LEU A 302 -33.69 -14.04 -0.99
C LEU A 302 -32.75 -12.92 -1.45
N PHE A 303 -32.85 -12.48 -2.71
CA PHE A 303 -31.90 -11.51 -3.26
C PHE A 303 -32.04 -10.11 -2.66
N LEU A 304 -33.26 -9.61 -2.51
CA LEU A 304 -33.51 -8.31 -1.86
C LEU A 304 -33.12 -8.36 -0.37
N SER A 305 -33.44 -9.47 0.31
CA SER A 305 -33.04 -9.68 1.70
C SER A 305 -31.52 -9.75 1.88
N ALA A 306 -30.82 -10.42 0.96
CA ALA A 306 -29.38 -10.51 0.94
C ALA A 306 -28.71 -9.16 0.72
N ALA A 307 -29.20 -8.39 -0.27
CA ALA A 307 -28.71 -7.06 -0.58
C ALA A 307 -28.93 -6.08 0.59
N LEU A 308 -30.07 -6.20 1.29
CA LEU A 308 -30.35 -5.40 2.47
C LEU A 308 -29.41 -5.72 3.65
N ARG A 309 -29.12 -7.01 3.90
CA ARG A 309 -28.22 -7.48 4.98
C ARG A 309 -26.73 -7.42 4.64
N GLY A 310 -26.36 -7.08 3.41
CA GLY A 310 -24.97 -7.09 2.96
C GLY A 310 -24.39 -8.51 2.80
N ARG A 311 -25.24 -9.49 2.45
CA ARG A 311 -24.88 -10.92 2.27
C ARG A 311 -25.15 -11.41 0.84
N SER A 312 -25.05 -10.52 -0.16
CA SER A 312 -25.35 -10.82 -1.56
C SER A 312 -24.57 -12.00 -2.14
N SER A 313 -23.35 -12.26 -1.65
CA SER A 313 -22.51 -13.40 -2.08
C SER A 313 -23.11 -14.78 -1.73
N ARG A 314 -23.99 -14.85 -0.73
CA ARG A 314 -24.68 -16.09 -0.33
C ARG A 314 -26.03 -16.28 -1.03
N ALA A 315 -26.57 -15.23 -1.63
CA ALA A 315 -27.88 -15.25 -2.27
C ALA A 315 -28.02 -16.29 -3.40
N PRO A 316 -27.03 -16.47 -4.31
CA PRO A 316 -27.14 -17.44 -5.40
C PRO A 316 -27.23 -18.88 -4.88
N ALA A 317 -26.37 -19.25 -3.92
CA ALA A 317 -26.38 -20.58 -3.32
C ALA A 317 -27.71 -20.85 -2.60
N ALA A 318 -28.20 -19.87 -1.83
CA ALA A 318 -29.51 -19.94 -1.19
C ALA A 318 -30.64 -20.07 -2.22
N ALA A 319 -30.61 -19.32 -3.32
CA ALA A 319 -31.66 -19.33 -4.33
C ALA A 319 -31.71 -20.63 -5.14
N LEU A 320 -30.56 -21.24 -5.46
CA LEU A 320 -30.51 -22.57 -6.09
C LEU A 320 -31.07 -23.65 -5.15
N LEU A 321 -30.81 -23.52 -3.86
CA LEU A 321 -31.37 -24.41 -2.85
C LEU A 321 -32.88 -24.18 -2.65
N ASP A 322 -33.35 -22.93 -2.69
CA ASP A 322 -34.78 -22.60 -2.66
C ASP A 322 -35.51 -23.20 -3.88
N ALA A 323 -34.90 -23.15 -5.06
CA ALA A 323 -35.43 -23.83 -6.25
C ALA A 323 -35.50 -25.36 -6.06
N ALA A 324 -34.52 -25.96 -5.38
CA ALA A 324 -34.52 -27.39 -5.08
C ALA A 324 -35.62 -27.77 -4.08
N VAL A 325 -35.71 -27.07 -2.96
CA VAL A 325 -36.76 -27.26 -1.94
C VAL A 325 -38.15 -27.03 -2.51
N ARG A 326 -38.30 -26.06 -3.43
CA ARG A 326 -39.55 -25.83 -4.19
C ARG A 326 -39.79 -26.85 -5.30
N GLY A 327 -38.94 -27.86 -5.46
CA GLY A 327 -39.11 -28.94 -6.43
C GLY A 327 -39.03 -28.51 -7.89
N LEU A 328 -38.36 -27.39 -8.19
CA LEU A 328 -38.07 -26.95 -9.55
C LEU A 328 -36.83 -27.66 -10.11
N VAL A 329 -35.88 -27.96 -9.23
CA VAL A 329 -34.65 -28.68 -9.56
C VAL A 329 -34.36 -29.76 -8.53
N ARG A 330 -33.52 -30.72 -8.92
CA ARG A 330 -32.94 -31.73 -8.03
C ARG A 330 -31.43 -31.52 -7.96
N VAL A 331 -30.87 -31.57 -6.75
CA VAL A 331 -29.43 -31.52 -6.49
C VAL A 331 -28.89 -32.96 -6.52
N GLU A 332 -28.03 -33.26 -7.49
CA GLU A 332 -27.41 -34.58 -7.64
C GLU A 332 -25.90 -34.46 -7.33
N GLU A 333 -25.40 -35.30 -6.43
CA GLU A 333 -23.99 -35.37 -6.11
C GLU A 333 -23.23 -36.20 -7.16
N LYS A 334 -22.13 -35.64 -7.65
CA LYS A 334 -21.25 -36.26 -8.65
C LYS A 334 -19.92 -36.56 -7.99
N ASP A 335 -19.46 -37.80 -8.13
CA ASP A 335 -18.15 -38.17 -7.64
C ASP A 335 -17.06 -37.51 -8.50
N SER A 336 -16.27 -36.61 -7.90
CA SER A 336 -15.26 -35.81 -8.62
C SER A 336 -13.90 -35.75 -7.91
N GLY A 337 -13.61 -36.71 -7.04
CA GLY A 337 -12.32 -36.80 -6.32
C GLY A 337 -12.35 -36.18 -4.91
N ARG A 338 -11.39 -35.31 -4.57
CA ARG A 338 -11.16 -34.83 -3.18
C ARG A 338 -12.32 -34.00 -2.58
N LYS A 339 -13.23 -33.50 -3.42
CA LYS A 339 -14.49 -32.83 -3.03
C LYS A 339 -15.60 -33.28 -3.99
N PRO A 340 -16.85 -33.43 -3.51
CA PRO A 340 -17.98 -33.78 -4.37
C PRO A 340 -18.35 -32.63 -5.30
N GLY A 341 -18.66 -32.98 -6.55
CA GLY A 341 -19.26 -32.09 -7.53
C GLY A 341 -20.78 -32.11 -7.39
N PHE A 342 -21.47 -31.09 -7.90
CA PHE A 342 -22.93 -31.02 -7.83
C PHE A 342 -23.52 -30.72 -9.20
N LEU A 343 -24.58 -31.44 -9.56
CA LEU A 343 -25.39 -31.22 -10.74
C LEU A 343 -26.78 -30.72 -10.29
N LEU A 344 -27.33 -29.72 -10.98
CA LEU A 344 -28.72 -29.31 -10.79
C LEU A 344 -29.55 -29.73 -12.00
N ARG A 345 -30.53 -30.60 -11.81
CA ARG A 345 -31.41 -31.11 -12.87
C ARG A 345 -32.82 -30.53 -12.74
N VAL A 346 -33.34 -29.91 -13.79
CA VAL A 346 -34.71 -29.39 -13.83
C VAL A 346 -35.71 -30.55 -13.82
N LEU A 347 -36.70 -30.48 -12.93
CA LEU A 347 -37.73 -31.52 -12.76
C LEU A 347 -38.94 -31.28 -13.67
N ASP A 348 -39.61 -32.35 -14.10
CA ASP A 348 -40.89 -32.25 -14.81
C ASP A 348 -42.03 -32.00 -13.81
N PRO A 349 -42.79 -30.89 -13.93
CA PRO A 349 -43.95 -30.62 -13.08
C PRO A 349 -44.97 -31.76 -13.04
N ALA A 350 -45.09 -32.57 -14.10
CA ALA A 350 -46.02 -33.68 -14.21
C ALA A 350 -45.58 -34.93 -13.43
N THR A 351 -44.28 -35.08 -13.17
CA THR A 351 -43.72 -36.22 -12.40
C THR A 351 -43.36 -35.86 -10.95
N ALA A 352 -43.37 -34.57 -10.62
CA ALA A 352 -43.19 -34.11 -9.26
C ALA A 352 -44.36 -34.61 -8.39
N ALA A 353 -44.08 -35.44 -7.37
CA ALA A 353 -45.11 -36.08 -6.56
C ALA A 353 -46.15 -35.06 -6.03
N PRO A 354 -47.46 -35.36 -6.12
CA PRO A 354 -48.53 -34.40 -5.88
C PRO A 354 -48.43 -33.80 -4.47
N ARG A 355 -48.45 -32.47 -4.39
CA ARG A 355 -48.57 -31.73 -3.13
C ARG A 355 -50.02 -31.76 -2.68
N ARG A 356 -50.30 -32.04 -1.41
CA ARG A 356 -51.66 -31.91 -0.87
C ARG A 356 -51.95 -30.42 -0.67
N ALA A 357 -52.96 -29.91 -1.37
CA ALA A 357 -53.72 -28.69 -1.11
C ALA A 357 -52.98 -27.51 -0.40
N GLY A 358 -51.84 -27.07 -0.95
CA GLY A 358 -51.20 -25.81 -0.59
C GLY A 358 -51.23 -24.84 -1.77
N ARG A 359 -51.44 -23.55 -1.53
CA ARG A 359 -51.36 -22.51 -2.58
C ARG A 359 -50.03 -22.67 -3.35
N PRO A 360 -50.03 -22.56 -4.69
CA PRO A 360 -48.78 -22.51 -5.46
C PRO A 360 -47.86 -21.46 -4.87
N ARG A 361 -46.68 -21.88 -4.39
CA ARG A 361 -45.72 -20.99 -3.73
C ARG A 361 -45.06 -20.14 -4.81
N VAL A 362 -45.58 -18.94 -4.98
CA VAL A 362 -45.06 -17.97 -5.96
C VAL A 362 -43.59 -17.69 -5.64
N VAL A 363 -42.72 -17.90 -6.61
CA VAL A 363 -41.32 -17.46 -6.52
C VAL A 363 -41.33 -15.94 -6.65
N PRO A 364 -40.74 -15.18 -5.70
CA PRO A 364 -40.64 -13.74 -5.81
C PRO A 364 -40.07 -13.34 -7.18
N PRO A 365 -40.56 -12.27 -7.83
CA PRO A 365 -40.17 -11.94 -9.20
C PRO A 365 -38.65 -11.86 -9.41
N VAL A 366 -37.93 -11.26 -8.45
CA VAL A 366 -36.46 -11.13 -8.47
C VAL A 366 -35.77 -12.49 -8.36
N ASP A 367 -36.26 -13.38 -7.48
CA ASP A 367 -35.70 -14.72 -7.32
C ASP A 367 -35.97 -15.60 -8.57
N ARG A 368 -37.08 -15.35 -9.27
CA ARG A 368 -37.44 -15.99 -10.54
C ARG A 368 -36.53 -15.53 -11.68
N GLU A 369 -36.20 -14.25 -11.76
CA GLU A 369 -35.24 -13.72 -12.75
C GLU A 369 -33.88 -14.42 -12.63
N PHE A 370 -33.40 -14.66 -11.40
CA PHE A 370 -32.18 -15.46 -11.20
C PHE A 370 -32.34 -16.91 -11.68
N PHE A 371 -33.50 -17.53 -11.47
CA PHE A 371 -33.77 -18.86 -11.99
C PHE A 371 -33.73 -18.90 -13.53
N ASP A 372 -34.27 -17.87 -14.19
CA ASP A 372 -34.22 -17.73 -15.65
C ASP A 372 -32.78 -17.48 -16.14
N ILE A 373 -31.96 -16.72 -15.40
CA ILE A 373 -30.52 -16.55 -15.69
C ILE A 373 -29.78 -17.89 -15.55
N ALA A 374 -30.12 -18.67 -14.52
CA ALA A 374 -29.54 -19.97 -14.32
C ALA A 374 -29.95 -20.92 -15.44
N PHE A 375 -31.25 -21.20 -15.59
CA PHE A 375 -31.75 -22.31 -16.40
C PHE A 375 -32.26 -21.94 -17.79
N GLY A 376 -32.29 -20.66 -18.14
CA GLY A 376 -32.99 -20.16 -19.31
C GLY A 376 -34.46 -19.91 -19.01
N VAL A 377 -35.13 -19.14 -19.87
CA VAL A 377 -36.56 -18.86 -19.74
C VAL A 377 -37.35 -20.14 -20.06
N SER A 378 -38.12 -20.65 -19.09
CA SER A 378 -38.92 -21.88 -19.22
C SER A 378 -38.09 -23.11 -19.66
N PRO A 379 -37.16 -23.58 -18.82
CA PRO A 379 -36.29 -24.69 -19.16
C PRO A 379 -37.08 -25.98 -19.42
N SER A 380 -36.65 -26.77 -20.41
CA SER A 380 -37.21 -28.11 -20.62
C SER A 380 -36.85 -29.02 -19.44
N PRO A 381 -37.78 -29.91 -19.00
CA PRO A 381 -37.49 -30.91 -18.00
C PRO A 381 -36.26 -31.75 -18.39
N GLY A 382 -35.37 -32.01 -17.43
CA GLY A 382 -34.11 -32.71 -17.67
C GLY A 382 -32.92 -31.81 -18.02
N THR A 383 -33.10 -30.49 -18.15
CA THR A 383 -31.97 -29.54 -18.29
C THR A 383 -31.03 -29.67 -17.09
N VAL A 384 -29.73 -29.90 -17.33
CA VAL A 384 -28.71 -30.07 -16.29
C VAL A 384 -27.75 -28.87 -16.26
N ARG A 385 -27.44 -28.38 -15.06
CA ARG A 385 -26.36 -27.43 -14.78
C ARG A 385 -25.27 -28.14 -13.99
N ASP A 386 -24.05 -28.19 -14.52
CA ASP A 386 -22.91 -28.74 -13.79
C ASP A 386 -22.21 -27.62 -12.99
N LEU A 387 -22.23 -27.71 -11.66
CA LEU A 387 -21.57 -26.76 -10.75
C LEU A 387 -20.11 -27.13 -10.45
N SER A 388 -19.58 -28.22 -11.02
CA SER A 388 -18.20 -28.67 -10.79
C SER A 388 -17.17 -27.93 -11.66
N GLY A 389 -17.59 -27.33 -12.77
CA GLY A 389 -16.74 -26.56 -13.69
C GLY A 389 -16.82 -25.04 -13.48
N LYS A 390 -15.94 -24.26 -14.14
CA LYS A 390 -16.04 -22.79 -14.18
C LYS A 390 -16.85 -22.36 -15.40
N ASP A 391 -17.97 -21.66 -15.19
CA ASP A 391 -18.72 -21.01 -16.26
C ASP A 391 -18.55 -19.49 -16.16
N LYS A 392 -17.72 -18.93 -17.04
CA LYS A 392 -17.39 -17.50 -17.04
C LYS A 392 -18.58 -16.64 -17.46
N GLU A 393 -19.42 -17.12 -18.38
CA GLU A 393 -20.55 -16.35 -18.89
C GLU A 393 -21.69 -16.32 -17.87
N PHE A 394 -21.97 -17.46 -17.24
CA PHE A 394 -22.90 -17.51 -16.11
C PHE A 394 -22.40 -16.67 -14.93
N GLY A 395 -21.12 -16.77 -14.57
CA GLY A 395 -20.53 -15.96 -13.50
C GLY A 395 -20.65 -14.45 -13.76
N LYS A 396 -20.41 -14.00 -15.00
CA LYS A 396 -20.65 -12.60 -15.41
C LYS A 396 -22.12 -12.22 -15.28
N ALA A 397 -23.05 -13.06 -15.76
CA ALA A 397 -24.49 -12.79 -15.70
C ALA A 397 -25.01 -12.67 -14.25
N VAL A 398 -24.54 -13.55 -13.36
CA VAL A 398 -24.88 -13.47 -11.92
C VAL A 398 -24.25 -12.25 -11.26
N SER A 399 -22.99 -11.93 -11.59
CA SER A 399 -22.34 -10.72 -11.10
C SER A 399 -23.10 -9.46 -11.54
N SER A 400 -23.48 -9.34 -12.82
CA SER A 400 -24.28 -8.21 -13.31
C SER A 400 -25.64 -8.14 -12.61
N PHE A 401 -26.30 -9.28 -12.41
CA PHE A 401 -27.55 -9.35 -11.65
C PHE A 401 -27.37 -8.87 -10.20
N GLN A 402 -26.30 -9.28 -9.52
CA GLN A 402 -26.00 -8.84 -8.17
C GLN A 402 -25.70 -7.33 -8.07
N THR A 403 -25.03 -6.73 -9.08
CA THR A 403 -24.74 -5.29 -9.07
C THR A 403 -26.00 -4.42 -9.09
N VAL A 404 -27.03 -4.84 -9.83
CA VAL A 404 -28.30 -4.10 -9.93
C VAL A 404 -29.19 -4.29 -8.69
N MET A 405 -28.94 -5.28 -7.84
CA MET A 405 -29.74 -5.49 -6.62
C MET A 405 -29.74 -4.29 -5.68
N SER A 406 -28.63 -3.56 -5.60
CA SER A 406 -28.55 -2.35 -4.78
C SER A 406 -29.52 -1.25 -5.26
N ALA A 407 -29.69 -1.12 -6.58
CA ALA A 407 -30.66 -0.22 -7.19
C ALA A 407 -32.09 -0.72 -6.99
N ARG A 408 -32.35 -2.03 -7.17
CA ARG A 408 -33.68 -2.62 -6.94
C ARG A 408 -34.14 -2.50 -5.49
N VAL A 409 -33.24 -2.57 -4.50
CA VAL A 409 -33.57 -2.30 -3.08
C VAL A 409 -34.04 -0.85 -2.87
N VAL A 410 -33.55 0.11 -3.67
CA VAL A 410 -34.02 1.50 -3.63
C VAL A 410 -35.35 1.65 -4.39
N GLU A 411 -35.50 0.98 -5.53
CA GLU A 411 -36.74 0.96 -6.34
C GLU A 411 -37.92 0.36 -5.57
N GLU A 412 -37.70 -0.74 -4.85
CA GLU A 412 -38.66 -1.38 -3.93
C GLU A 412 -38.93 -0.53 -2.68
N GLY A 413 -38.30 0.64 -2.55
CA GLY A 413 -38.51 1.56 -1.45
C GLY A 413 -37.97 1.06 -0.11
N LEU A 414 -37.05 0.08 -0.07
CA LEU A 414 -36.43 -0.44 1.15
C LEU A 414 -35.27 0.46 1.64
N ARG A 415 -34.68 1.25 0.74
CA ARG A 415 -33.66 2.27 1.04
C ARG A 415 -34.06 3.63 0.48
N ARG A 416 -33.68 4.71 1.17
CA ARG A 416 -34.00 6.07 0.69
C ARG A 416 -33.20 6.42 -0.56
N SER A 417 -33.85 6.95 -1.58
CA SER A 417 -33.21 7.50 -2.77
C SER A 417 -32.68 8.93 -2.52
N GLY A 418 -31.77 9.41 -3.38
CA GLY A 418 -31.34 10.81 -3.39
C GLY A 418 -30.38 11.26 -2.28
N THR A 419 -30.05 10.41 -1.29
CA THR A 419 -29.10 10.77 -0.22
C THR A 419 -27.64 10.82 -0.67
N VAL A 420 -27.32 10.26 -1.84
CA VAL A 420 -25.95 10.10 -2.37
C VAL A 420 -25.33 11.44 -2.78
N ARG A 421 -26.08 12.34 -3.44
CA ARG A 421 -25.54 13.59 -3.99
C ARG A 421 -24.81 14.45 -2.96
N GLY A 422 -25.42 14.65 -1.78
CA GLY A 422 -24.77 15.43 -0.72
C GLY A 422 -23.61 14.70 -0.02
N SER A 423 -23.58 13.36 -0.07
CA SER A 423 -22.44 12.57 0.39
C SER A 423 -21.28 12.65 -0.59
N VAL A 424 -21.55 12.64 -1.90
CA VAL A 424 -20.53 12.80 -2.96
C VAL A 424 -19.82 14.14 -2.83
N LEU A 425 -20.55 15.24 -2.60
CA LEU A 425 -19.92 16.56 -2.39
C LEU A 425 -18.93 16.54 -1.21
N LEU A 426 -19.33 15.96 -0.08
CA LEU A 426 -18.44 15.86 1.10
C LEU A 426 -17.24 14.94 0.84
N VAL A 427 -17.42 13.85 0.10
CA VAL A 427 -16.32 12.96 -0.30
C VAL A 427 -15.34 13.70 -1.22
N VAL A 428 -15.84 14.46 -2.21
CA VAL A 428 -14.98 15.26 -3.10
C VAL A 428 -14.20 16.31 -2.30
N LEU A 429 -14.85 17.02 -1.38
CA LEU A 429 -14.17 17.98 -0.51
C LEU A 429 -13.11 17.31 0.39
N ALA A 430 -13.40 16.12 0.93
CA ALA A 430 -12.42 15.35 1.70
C ALA A 430 -11.23 14.94 0.85
N VAL A 431 -11.44 14.47 -0.39
CA VAL A 431 -10.38 14.07 -1.31
C VAL A 431 -9.50 15.27 -1.65
N VAL A 432 -10.09 16.41 -2.01
CA VAL A 432 -9.34 17.65 -2.29
C VAL A 432 -8.52 18.09 -1.07
N ALA A 433 -9.10 18.04 0.12
CA ALA A 433 -8.39 18.38 1.36
C ALA A 433 -7.24 17.42 1.67
N VAL A 434 -7.45 16.10 1.50
CA VAL A 434 -6.38 15.09 1.66
C VAL A 434 -5.26 15.34 0.65
N VAL A 435 -5.57 15.58 -0.62
CA VAL A 435 -4.58 15.92 -1.65
C VAL A 435 -3.81 17.19 -1.27
N GLY A 436 -4.50 18.22 -0.76
CA GLY A 436 -3.86 19.43 -0.25
C GLY A 436 -2.86 19.16 0.87
N VAL A 437 -3.24 18.36 1.87
CA VAL A 437 -2.33 17.94 2.97
C VAL A 437 -1.15 17.12 2.45
N VAL A 438 -1.40 16.22 1.47
CA VAL A 438 -0.39 15.35 0.88
C VAL A 438 0.65 16.14 0.09
N LEU A 439 0.22 16.99 -0.82
CA LEU A 439 1.12 17.78 -1.67
C LEU A 439 1.94 18.76 -0.84
N SER A 440 1.31 19.52 0.05
CA SER A 440 2.03 20.46 0.92
C SER A 440 2.98 19.75 1.89
N GLY A 441 2.57 18.61 2.47
CA GLY A 441 3.44 17.80 3.33
C GLY A 441 4.64 17.22 2.58
N ALA A 442 4.46 16.73 1.36
CA ALA A 442 5.56 16.23 0.53
C ALA A 442 6.56 17.34 0.17
N LEU A 443 6.07 18.56 -0.15
CA LEU A 443 6.92 19.71 -0.43
C LEU A 443 7.73 20.16 0.81
N LEU A 444 7.11 20.14 1.99
CA LEU A 444 7.82 20.43 3.24
C LEU A 444 8.90 19.39 3.54
N LEU A 445 8.59 18.10 3.38
CA LEU A 445 9.56 17.02 3.58
C LEU A 445 10.72 17.08 2.58
N GLY A 446 10.44 17.35 1.31
CA GLY A 446 11.48 17.51 0.28
C GLY A 446 12.40 18.71 0.54
N ALA A 447 11.90 19.74 1.22
CA ALA A 447 12.69 20.88 1.67
C ALA A 447 13.33 20.68 3.05
N ALA A 448 13.21 19.49 3.65
CA ALA A 448 13.67 19.16 5.00
C ALA A 448 13.07 20.07 6.11
N LEU A 449 11.85 20.59 5.92
CA LEU A 449 11.20 21.52 6.84
C LEU A 449 10.24 20.82 7.82
N GLY A 450 10.28 21.23 9.10
CA GLY A 450 9.31 20.86 10.13
C GLY A 450 9.45 19.46 10.74
N GLY A 451 10.51 18.72 10.39
CA GLY A 451 10.82 17.41 10.96
C GLY A 451 9.68 16.40 10.84
N ALA A 452 9.22 15.85 11.96
CA ALA A 452 8.18 14.81 11.98
C ALA A 452 6.74 15.35 11.81
N LEU A 453 6.50 16.65 12.02
CA LEU A 453 5.15 17.22 12.03
C LEU A 453 4.40 17.05 10.68
N PRO A 454 5.00 17.33 9.50
CA PRO A 454 4.36 17.04 8.21
C PRO A 454 3.91 15.58 8.10
N ILE A 455 4.72 14.63 8.57
CA ILE A 455 4.42 13.19 8.53
C ILE A 455 3.20 12.86 9.39
N VAL A 456 3.15 13.38 10.62
CA VAL A 456 2.01 13.17 11.52
C VAL A 456 0.71 13.68 10.89
N LEU A 457 0.75 14.87 10.27
CA LEU A 457 -0.40 15.44 9.59
C LEU A 457 -0.83 14.59 8.37
N LEU A 458 0.11 14.10 7.56
CA LEU A 458 -0.17 13.19 6.44
C LEU A 458 -0.90 11.93 6.90
N LEU A 459 -0.36 11.25 7.91
CA LEU A 459 -0.96 10.02 8.44
C LEU A 459 -2.34 10.28 9.04
N SER A 460 -2.50 11.38 9.79
CA SER A 460 -3.79 11.77 10.35
C SER A 460 -4.85 12.06 9.26
N ALA A 461 -4.45 12.71 8.16
CA ALA A 461 -5.34 13.01 7.05
C ALA A 461 -5.84 11.74 6.34
N LEU A 462 -4.99 10.72 6.19
CA LEU A 462 -5.40 9.43 5.62
C LEU A 462 -6.44 8.72 6.50
N VAL A 463 -6.22 8.68 7.83
CA VAL A 463 -7.16 8.09 8.78
C VAL A 463 -8.50 8.83 8.78
N VAL A 464 -8.47 10.16 8.83
CA VAL A 464 -9.68 10.99 8.81
C VAL A 464 -10.41 10.85 7.47
N GLY A 465 -9.70 10.85 6.33
CA GLY A 465 -10.29 10.66 5.01
C GLY A 465 -11.00 9.31 4.88
N ALA A 466 -10.37 8.22 5.35
CA ALA A 466 -10.98 6.90 5.38
C ALA A 466 -12.24 6.87 6.27
N LEU A 467 -12.18 7.51 7.44
CA LEU A 467 -13.33 7.62 8.34
C LEU A 467 -14.50 8.39 7.70
N VAL A 468 -14.23 9.49 6.99
CA VAL A 468 -15.25 10.25 6.24
C VAL A 468 -15.94 9.35 5.21
N CYS A 469 -15.17 8.59 4.43
CA CYS A 469 -15.72 7.64 3.46
C CYS A 469 -16.64 6.61 4.13
N VAL A 470 -16.22 6.00 5.25
CA VAL A 470 -17.03 5.02 6.00
C VAL A 470 -18.32 5.64 6.54
N LEU A 471 -18.26 6.86 7.06
CA LEU A 471 -19.44 7.57 7.58
C LEU A 471 -20.46 7.86 6.48
N LEU A 472 -19.99 8.20 5.27
CA LEU A 472 -20.82 8.63 4.14
C LEU A 472 -21.26 7.50 3.20
N ALA A 473 -20.62 6.34 3.24
CA ALA A 473 -20.93 5.19 2.37
C ALA A 473 -22.29 4.53 2.65
N LYS A 474 -22.94 4.84 3.78
CA LYS A 474 -24.21 4.22 4.15
C LYS A 474 -25.40 4.91 3.46
N VAL A 475 -26.24 4.09 2.83
CA VAL A 475 -27.59 4.49 2.38
C VAL A 475 -28.60 4.07 3.46
N PRO A 476 -29.41 5.01 4.01
CA PRO A 476 -30.32 4.70 5.11
C PRO A 476 -31.52 3.86 4.68
N LEU A 477 -31.98 3.00 5.59
CA LEU A 477 -33.20 2.20 5.43
C LEU A 477 -34.46 3.07 5.59
N THR A 478 -35.49 2.78 4.79
CA THR A 478 -36.85 3.30 4.97
C THR A 478 -37.58 2.54 6.09
N ALA A 479 -38.82 2.92 6.41
CA ALA A 479 -39.64 2.17 7.36
C ALA A 479 -39.85 0.70 6.90
N ALA A 480 -40.17 0.49 5.62
CA ALA A 480 -40.30 -0.84 5.04
C ALA A 480 -38.97 -1.63 5.07
N GLY A 481 -37.84 -0.97 4.80
CA GLY A 481 -36.52 -1.59 4.92
C GLY A 481 -36.13 -1.93 6.36
N ALA A 482 -36.49 -1.08 7.32
CA ALA A 482 -36.26 -1.34 8.75
C ALA A 482 -37.12 -2.50 9.25
N GLU A 483 -38.37 -2.60 8.78
CA GLU A 483 -39.24 -3.74 9.06
C GLU A 483 -38.68 -5.04 8.48
N LEU A 484 -38.28 -5.06 7.20
CA LEU A 484 -37.65 -6.25 6.60
C LEU A 484 -36.36 -6.64 7.34
N ARG A 485 -35.53 -5.67 7.74
CA ARG A 485 -34.34 -5.93 8.57
C ARG A 485 -34.71 -6.64 9.87
N ASP A 486 -35.75 -6.17 10.54
CA ASP A 486 -36.15 -6.71 11.84
C ASP A 486 -36.88 -8.06 11.70
N HIS A 487 -37.65 -8.26 10.63
CA HIS A 487 -38.19 -9.58 10.24
C HIS A 487 -37.07 -10.59 10.02
N LEU A 488 -36.01 -10.21 9.28
CA LEU A 488 -34.84 -11.07 9.06
C LEU A 488 -34.08 -11.38 10.35
N LYS A 489 -34.02 -10.44 11.31
CA LYS A 489 -33.48 -10.73 12.65
C LYS A 489 -34.38 -11.70 13.41
N GLY A 490 -35.70 -11.57 13.28
CA GLY A 490 -36.66 -12.49 13.88
C GLY A 490 -36.55 -13.91 13.32
N LEU A 491 -36.33 -14.02 12.00
CA LEU A 491 -36.05 -15.27 11.32
C LEU A 491 -34.71 -15.87 11.79
N GLU A 492 -33.67 -15.05 11.90
CA GLU A 492 -32.36 -15.46 12.46
C GLU A 492 -32.50 -15.96 13.91
N LEU A 493 -33.33 -15.29 14.72
CA LEU A 493 -33.64 -15.71 16.10
C LEU A 493 -34.36 -17.05 16.12
N TYR A 494 -35.36 -17.25 15.26
CA TYR A 494 -36.08 -18.52 15.14
C TYR A 494 -35.13 -19.66 14.75
N LEU A 495 -34.29 -19.44 13.72
CA LEU A 495 -33.34 -20.44 13.22
C LEU A 495 -32.28 -20.82 14.27
N ARG A 496 -31.85 -19.88 15.11
CA ARG A 496 -30.90 -20.15 16.21
C ARG A 496 -31.55 -20.81 17.42
N LEU A 497 -32.75 -20.35 17.81
CA LEU A 497 -33.43 -20.81 19.03
C LEU A 497 -34.10 -22.17 18.85
N ALA A 498 -34.42 -22.53 17.62
CA ALA A 498 -34.87 -23.87 17.29
C ALA A 498 -33.65 -24.82 17.42
N GLU A 499 -33.29 -25.14 18.65
CA GLU A 499 -32.53 -26.33 19.01
C GLU A 499 -33.48 -27.53 18.96
N ALA A 500 -32.95 -28.70 18.56
CA ALA A 500 -33.66 -29.94 18.22
C ALA A 500 -34.89 -30.29 19.10
N ASP A 501 -34.82 -30.07 20.41
CA ASP A 501 -35.87 -30.44 21.37
C ASP A 501 -37.16 -29.62 21.26
N ARG A 502 -37.10 -28.37 20.80
CA ARG A 502 -38.27 -27.51 20.65
C ARG A 502 -39.00 -27.70 19.31
N PHE A 503 -38.32 -28.26 18.31
CA PHE A 503 -38.94 -28.67 17.04
C PHE A 503 -39.93 -29.82 17.22
N ALA A 504 -39.58 -30.83 18.03
CA ALA A 504 -40.47 -31.95 18.34
C ALA A 504 -41.77 -31.49 19.04
N MET A 505 -41.68 -30.42 19.85
CA MET A 505 -42.82 -29.87 20.59
C MET A 505 -43.69 -28.91 19.77
N LEU A 506 -43.10 -28.05 18.93
CA LEU A 506 -43.82 -27.05 18.13
C LEU A 506 -44.39 -27.59 16.81
N GLN A 507 -43.99 -28.80 16.39
CA GLN A 507 -44.52 -29.48 15.19
C GLN A 507 -45.39 -30.70 15.54
N SER A 508 -46.09 -30.65 16.68
CA SER A 508 -46.96 -31.72 17.15
C SER A 508 -47.91 -32.25 16.05
N PRO A 509 -48.35 -33.54 16.11
CA PRO A 509 -48.95 -34.28 15.00
C PRO A 509 -50.20 -33.67 14.31
N ARG A 510 -50.74 -32.55 14.81
CA ARG A 510 -52.00 -31.94 14.37
C ARG A 510 -51.87 -30.60 13.64
N GLY A 511 -50.67 -29.97 13.57
CA GLY A 511 -50.56 -28.56 13.14
C GLY A 511 -49.54 -28.19 12.06
N ALA A 512 -48.66 -29.10 11.62
CA ALA A 512 -47.65 -28.79 10.61
C ALA A 512 -48.12 -29.17 9.19
N ASP A 513 -47.86 -28.32 8.19
CA ASP A 513 -48.09 -28.64 6.78
C ASP A 513 -47.26 -29.87 6.40
N ARG A 514 -47.92 -30.88 5.82
CA ARG A 514 -47.31 -32.15 5.44
C ARG A 514 -47.49 -32.49 3.98
N ARG A 515 -46.45 -33.07 3.39
CA ARG A 515 -46.50 -33.68 2.06
C ARG A 515 -46.70 -35.18 2.20
N SER A 516 -47.64 -35.75 1.44
CA SER A 516 -47.79 -37.21 1.33
C SER A 516 -46.91 -37.74 0.20
N VAL A 517 -46.06 -38.72 0.51
CA VAL A 517 -45.26 -39.47 -0.46
C VAL A 517 -45.59 -40.95 -0.25
N GLY A 518 -46.60 -41.46 -0.96
CA GLY A 518 -47.12 -42.81 -0.69
C GLY A 518 -47.86 -42.89 0.66
N PRO A 519 -47.70 -43.94 1.48
CA PRO A 519 -48.42 -44.10 2.75
C PRO A 519 -47.89 -43.24 3.92
N VAL A 520 -46.91 -42.35 3.70
CA VAL A 520 -46.20 -41.59 4.75
C VAL A 520 -46.35 -40.07 4.54
N GLU A 521 -46.37 -39.30 5.65
CA GLU A 521 -46.50 -37.82 5.65
C GLU A 521 -45.25 -37.11 6.21
N VAL A 522 -44.63 -36.22 5.41
CA VAL A 522 -43.37 -35.48 5.72
C VAL A 522 -43.64 -34.04 6.13
N VAL A 523 -42.92 -33.47 7.10
CA VAL A 523 -43.13 -32.09 7.60
C VAL A 523 -42.43 -31.01 6.74
N GLU A 524 -43.21 -30.15 6.09
CA GLU A 524 -42.79 -29.23 5.01
C GLU A 524 -42.14 -27.92 5.50
N VAL A 525 -42.33 -27.56 6.78
CA VAL A 525 -41.88 -26.28 7.36
C VAL A 525 -40.35 -26.22 7.53
N THR A 526 -39.70 -27.36 7.81
CA THR A 526 -38.27 -27.43 8.15
C THR A 526 -37.36 -27.27 6.92
N GLU A 527 -37.75 -27.88 5.80
CA GLU A 527 -37.01 -27.75 4.52
C GLU A 527 -37.08 -26.34 3.95
N ARG A 528 -38.23 -25.67 4.11
CA ARG A 528 -38.52 -24.32 3.59
C ARG A 528 -37.53 -23.26 4.10
N LEU A 529 -36.99 -23.46 5.29
CA LEU A 529 -36.10 -22.50 5.96
C LEU A 529 -34.62 -22.74 5.65
N LEU A 530 -34.25 -23.87 5.06
CA LEU A 530 -32.87 -24.21 4.72
C LEU A 530 -32.20 -23.16 3.81
N PRO A 531 -32.84 -22.65 2.73
CA PRO A 531 -32.28 -21.56 1.93
C PRO A 531 -31.99 -20.29 2.74
N TRP A 532 -32.84 -19.98 3.72
CA TRP A 532 -32.69 -18.81 4.59
C TRP A 532 -31.57 -19.02 5.62
N ALA A 533 -31.40 -20.25 6.12
CA ALA A 533 -30.26 -20.61 6.95
C ALA A 533 -28.94 -20.42 6.20
N VAL A 534 -28.85 -20.85 4.93
CA VAL A 534 -27.68 -20.59 4.07
C VAL A 534 -27.45 -19.08 3.88
N LEU A 535 -28.50 -18.33 3.56
CA LEU A 535 -28.38 -16.88 3.42
C LEU A 535 -27.87 -16.21 4.72
N LEU A 536 -28.35 -16.69 5.87
CA LEU A 536 -28.01 -16.16 7.18
C LEU A 536 -26.71 -16.71 7.78
N GLY A 537 -26.10 -17.74 7.19
CA GLY A 537 -24.87 -18.35 7.67
C GLY A 537 -25.05 -19.38 8.79
N LEU A 538 -26.25 -19.97 8.89
CA LEU A 538 -26.64 -20.96 9.89
C LEU A 538 -26.82 -22.36 9.24
N GLU A 539 -26.27 -22.58 8.05
CA GLU A 539 -26.49 -23.81 7.27
C GLU A 539 -26.00 -25.09 7.95
N LYS A 540 -24.93 -25.02 8.76
CA LYS A 540 -24.41 -26.19 9.47
C LYS A 540 -25.35 -26.66 10.57
N GLU A 541 -25.77 -25.73 11.43
CA GLU A 541 -26.70 -25.98 12.53
C GLU A 541 -28.05 -26.46 11.98
N TRP A 542 -28.56 -25.79 10.96
CA TRP A 542 -29.85 -26.13 10.37
C TRP A 542 -29.85 -27.44 9.59
N SER A 543 -28.79 -27.74 8.82
CA SER A 543 -28.69 -29.01 8.09
C SER A 543 -28.53 -30.21 9.01
N ALA A 544 -27.87 -30.06 10.17
CA ALA A 544 -27.79 -31.11 11.19
C ALA A 544 -29.16 -31.38 11.84
N ALA A 545 -29.94 -30.33 12.14
CA ALA A 545 -31.31 -30.47 12.63
C ALA A 545 -32.21 -31.18 11.60
N LEU A 546 -32.09 -30.80 10.32
CA LEU A 546 -32.84 -31.43 9.23
C LEU A 546 -32.44 -32.90 9.04
N ALA A 547 -31.15 -33.22 9.14
CA ALA A 547 -30.64 -34.58 9.03
C ALA A 547 -31.23 -35.49 10.12
N THR A 548 -31.28 -34.99 11.36
CA THR A 548 -31.87 -35.70 12.51
C THR A 548 -33.38 -35.93 12.29
N ALA A 549 -34.09 -34.95 11.74
CA ALA A 549 -35.51 -35.08 11.44
C ALA A 549 -35.79 -36.18 10.40
N TYR A 550 -35.00 -36.25 9.31
CA TYR A 550 -35.13 -37.31 8.30
C TYR A 550 -34.79 -38.70 8.84
N GLU A 551 -33.79 -38.81 9.71
CA GLU A 551 -33.42 -40.08 10.33
C GLU A 551 -34.53 -40.60 11.24
N GLN A 552 -35.20 -39.72 11.99
CA GLN A 552 -36.34 -40.07 12.84
C GLN A 552 -37.58 -40.52 12.04
N THR A 553 -37.80 -39.95 10.85
CA THR A 553 -38.93 -40.35 10.00
C THR A 553 -38.61 -41.52 9.06
N GLY A 554 -37.33 -41.89 8.92
CA GLY A 554 -36.89 -42.95 8.01
C GLY A 554 -36.99 -42.56 6.53
N GLU A 555 -36.98 -41.26 6.23
CA GLU A 555 -37.15 -40.71 4.88
C GLU A 555 -35.87 -40.04 4.37
N SER A 556 -35.86 -39.72 3.07
CA SER A 556 -34.76 -38.99 2.42
C SER A 556 -35.29 -37.77 1.66
N PRO A 557 -34.55 -36.65 1.59
CA PRO A 557 -34.93 -35.46 0.85
C PRO A 557 -35.10 -35.77 -0.64
N VAL A 558 -36.30 -35.53 -1.20
CA VAL A 558 -36.58 -35.78 -2.63
C VAL A 558 -35.77 -34.85 -3.55
N TRP A 559 -35.49 -33.64 -3.06
CA TRP A 559 -34.77 -32.60 -3.78
C TRP A 559 -33.25 -32.80 -3.81
N TYR A 560 -32.71 -33.77 -3.07
CA TYR A 560 -31.28 -34.11 -3.02
C TYR A 560 -31.06 -35.60 -3.29
N SER A 561 -30.02 -35.94 -4.05
CA SER A 561 -29.56 -37.31 -4.23
C SER A 561 -28.05 -37.38 -4.07
N GLY A 562 -27.59 -38.11 -3.05
CA GLY A 562 -26.19 -38.48 -2.88
C GLY A 562 -25.75 -39.60 -3.82
N THR A 563 -24.46 -39.89 -3.83
CA THR A 563 -23.86 -41.00 -4.60
C THR A 563 -24.21 -42.37 -4.03
N THR A 564 -24.51 -42.44 -2.73
CA THR A 564 -25.03 -43.61 -2.01
C THR A 564 -26.39 -43.30 -1.37
N GLY A 565 -27.03 -44.29 -0.73
CA GLY A 565 -28.25 -44.07 0.04
C GLY A 565 -28.13 -42.93 1.07
N PHE A 566 -29.26 -42.39 1.53
CA PHE A 566 -29.28 -41.22 2.42
C PHE A 566 -28.60 -41.53 3.77
N HIS A 567 -27.65 -40.68 4.17
CA HIS A 567 -27.00 -40.72 5.48
C HIS A 567 -27.01 -39.33 6.13
N ALA A 568 -27.59 -39.22 7.32
CA ALA A 568 -27.78 -37.96 8.04
C ALA A 568 -26.48 -37.18 8.28
N ALA A 569 -25.41 -37.86 8.72
CA ALA A 569 -24.11 -37.24 8.95
C ALA A 569 -23.43 -36.73 7.65
N ALA A 570 -23.61 -37.45 6.54
CA ALA A 570 -23.07 -37.05 5.23
C ALA A 570 -23.87 -35.88 4.62
N PHE A 571 -25.18 -35.84 4.87
CA PHE A 571 -26.08 -34.81 4.36
C PHE A 571 -25.71 -33.38 4.82
N ALA A 572 -25.42 -33.18 6.11
CA ALA A 572 -25.01 -31.86 6.60
C ALA A 572 -23.69 -31.38 5.94
N GLY A 573 -22.75 -32.30 5.76
CA GLY A 573 -21.49 -32.06 5.04
C GLY A 573 -21.69 -31.72 3.57
N SER A 574 -22.58 -32.43 2.88
CA SER A 574 -22.86 -32.21 1.45
C SER A 574 -23.59 -30.90 1.19
N ILE A 575 -24.50 -30.45 2.06
CA ILE A 575 -25.14 -29.14 1.97
C ILE A 575 -24.15 -27.99 2.15
N SER A 576 -23.23 -28.11 3.11
CA SER A 576 -22.18 -27.10 3.29
C SER A 576 -21.21 -27.04 2.09
N SER A 577 -20.92 -28.20 1.49
CA SER A 577 -20.09 -28.32 0.30
C SER A 577 -20.79 -27.77 -0.94
N PHE A 578 -22.09 -28.04 -1.10
CA PHE A 578 -22.94 -27.47 -2.15
C PHE A 578 -22.97 -25.95 -2.06
N SER A 579 -23.22 -25.39 -0.88
CA SER A 579 -23.25 -23.93 -0.67
C SER A 579 -21.90 -23.30 -1.07
N SER A 580 -20.79 -23.92 -0.66
CA SER A 580 -19.44 -23.47 -1.01
C SER A 580 -19.17 -23.54 -2.52
N SER A 581 -19.55 -24.64 -3.17
CA SER A 581 -19.40 -24.84 -4.62
C SER A 581 -20.25 -23.85 -5.40
N ALA A 582 -21.53 -23.66 -5.03
CA ALA A 582 -22.43 -22.71 -5.65
C ALA A 582 -21.96 -21.26 -5.49
N SER A 583 -21.44 -20.87 -4.32
CA SER A 583 -20.85 -19.54 -4.12
C SER A 583 -19.54 -19.35 -4.90
N SER A 584 -18.69 -20.39 -4.99
CA SER A 584 -17.42 -20.33 -5.73
C SER A 584 -17.62 -20.27 -7.25
N PHE A 585 -18.63 -21.00 -7.75
CA PHE A 585 -19.05 -20.99 -9.15
C PHE A 585 -19.43 -19.57 -9.61
N VAL A 586 -20.05 -18.79 -8.72
CA VAL A 586 -20.45 -17.40 -8.98
C VAL A 586 -19.32 -16.38 -8.73
N GLY A 587 -18.40 -16.65 -7.78
CA GLY A 587 -17.40 -15.67 -7.31
C GLY A 587 -16.10 -15.53 -8.12
N SER A 588 -15.97 -16.15 -9.29
CA SER A 588 -14.67 -16.31 -9.98
C SER A 588 -14.19 -15.13 -10.85
N SER A 589 -14.67 -13.89 -10.66
CA SER A 589 -14.39 -12.77 -11.58
C SER A 589 -13.81 -11.47 -10.99
N SER A 590 -13.28 -11.45 -9.75
CA SER A 590 -12.53 -10.28 -9.26
C SER A 590 -11.24 -10.66 -8.53
N SER A 591 -10.10 -10.47 -9.21
CA SER A 591 -8.77 -10.42 -8.60
C SER A 591 -8.23 -8.99 -8.73
N SER A 592 -7.99 -8.31 -7.62
CA SER A 592 -7.14 -7.13 -7.56
C SER A 592 -5.98 -7.42 -6.59
N SER A 593 -4.77 -7.48 -7.15
CA SER A 593 -3.50 -7.56 -6.44
C SER A 593 -3.08 -6.15 -5.99
N SER A 594 -2.63 -6.02 -4.74
CA SER A 594 -1.87 -4.86 -4.28
C SER A 594 -0.58 -5.39 -3.66
N GLY A 595 0.55 -5.00 -4.24
CA GLY A 595 1.90 -5.28 -3.75
C GLY A 595 2.55 -3.95 -3.42
N GLY A 596 2.88 -3.75 -2.14
CA GLY A 596 3.80 -2.71 -1.70
C GLY A 596 5.20 -3.31 -1.56
N ALA A 597 6.21 -2.56 -1.98
CA ALA A 597 7.61 -2.85 -1.73
C ALA A 597 8.24 -1.61 -1.09
N GLY A 598 8.71 -1.76 0.15
CA GLY A 598 9.59 -0.81 0.82
C GLY A 598 10.98 -1.44 1.00
N GLY A 599 12.00 -0.58 1.04
CA GLY A 599 13.40 -0.94 1.35
C GLY A 599 14.28 0.32 1.27
N GLY A 600 15.20 0.50 2.23
CA GLY A 600 16.10 1.67 2.35
C GLY A 600 17.59 1.32 2.61
N GLY A 601 18.41 2.34 2.94
CA GLY A 601 19.85 2.31 3.33
C GLY A 601 20.67 3.46 2.67
N SER A 602 21.95 3.82 2.94
CA SER A 602 22.70 4.28 4.14
C SER A 602 23.87 5.25 3.72
N SER A 603 24.79 5.64 4.63
CA SER A 603 25.53 6.92 4.82
C SER A 603 26.75 7.37 3.96
N GLY A 604 27.01 8.70 3.93
CA GLY A 604 28.30 9.42 3.69
C GLY A 604 28.21 10.88 4.22
N GLY A 605 29.19 11.39 4.98
CA GLY A 605 28.99 12.45 5.99
C GLY A 605 29.75 13.78 5.85
N GLY A 606 30.08 14.22 4.64
CA GLY A 606 30.67 15.55 4.35
C GLY A 606 29.77 16.38 3.41
N GLY A 607 29.96 17.70 3.37
CA GLY A 607 29.07 18.65 2.68
C GLY A 607 29.41 19.06 1.26
N GLY A 608 30.56 18.63 0.76
CA GLY A 608 31.06 18.97 -0.57
C GLY A 608 31.62 17.73 -1.28
N GLY A 609 32.17 17.90 -2.48
CA GLY A 609 32.92 16.86 -3.17
C GLY A 609 32.13 15.57 -3.48
N GLY A 610 31.43 15.52 -4.62
CA GLY A 610 30.92 14.24 -5.14
C GLY A 610 31.97 13.51 -5.98
N GLY A 611 31.57 12.50 -6.74
CA GLY A 611 32.45 11.80 -7.67
C GLY A 611 32.55 12.41 -9.06
N GLY A 612 32.98 11.57 -9.98
CA GLY A 612 32.98 11.81 -11.40
C GLY A 612 33.63 10.63 -12.12
N GLY A 613 33.77 10.76 -13.42
CA GLY A 613 34.34 9.71 -14.25
C GLY A 613 34.51 10.15 -15.69
N GLY A 614 35.04 9.25 -16.50
CA GLY A 614 35.13 9.45 -17.93
C GLY A 614 33.85 9.03 -18.65
N VAL A 615 33.51 9.72 -19.73
CA VAL A 615 32.40 9.37 -20.63
C VAL A 615 32.87 9.11 -22.05
#